data_AF-A0A497RZ41-F1
#
_entry.id   AF-A0A497RZ41-F1
#
_cell.length_a   1.000
_cell.length_b   1.000
_cell.length_c   1.000
_cell.angle_alpha   90.00
_cell.angle_beta   90.00
_cell.angle_gamma   90.00
#
_symmetry.space_group_name_H-M   'P 1'
#
loop_
_entity.id
_entity.type
_entity.pdbx_description
1 polymer ?
#
loop_
_entity_poly.entity_id
_entity_poly.type
_entity_poly.pdbx_seq_one_letter_code
_entity_poly.pdbx_strand_id
1 'polypeptide(L)'
;MDEPIIRSGNVINTILNRVSENIDLLIKLSVMVGIFILSAIIGYMVGYIASVILRRLLLREKVQEVLIKYGATTSNLWKSIVNFLSTCSLLLVGSAVITGIFILIGEPIFNEVFLFVWNTYLFILFVIMGYLISGVSCKFVKDVLSSINFEEELKKYKVSESFGGIPISTIIATVVKWYVFVIVVTFIILEITTMGSLADKNFVLYRIMNLLYDYIPNALLGFVVLSISLISANFVGNKIKSYKLVFSDTIALGVEIAIIFFGIVLALPHFGIKNVQILEYSFLLLMGGISLGLAIAIGLGLKESVAHISRKYEKKIK
;
A
#
# COMPACT_ATOMS: atom_id res chain seq x y z
N MET A 1 65.41 -35.93 41.19
CA MET A 1 65.12 -36.02 39.74
C MET A 1 63.68 -36.47 39.66
N ASP A 2 62.70 -35.57 39.82
CA ASP A 2 61.30 -35.97 40.09
C ASP A 2 60.27 -35.12 39.34
N GLU A 3 60.49 -34.88 38.04
CA GLU A 3 59.59 -34.05 37.21
C GLU A 3 58.81 -34.73 36.04
N PRO A 4 58.96 -36.02 35.66
CA PRO A 4 58.17 -36.58 34.55
C PRO A 4 56.79 -37.13 34.94
N ILE A 5 56.59 -37.57 36.19
CA ILE A 5 55.35 -38.28 36.59
C ILE A 5 54.19 -37.31 36.88
N ILE A 6 54.47 -36.12 37.42
CA ILE A 6 53.46 -35.10 37.75
C ILE A 6 52.83 -34.50 36.47
N ARG A 7 53.61 -34.41 35.38
CA ARG A 7 53.15 -33.86 34.09
C ARG A 7 52.18 -34.79 33.35
N SER A 8 52.34 -36.11 33.49
CA SER A 8 51.46 -37.13 32.90
C SER A 8 50.07 -37.15 33.54
N GLY A 9 49.99 -37.06 34.88
CA GLY A 9 48.72 -37.05 35.61
C GLY A 9 47.83 -35.84 35.26
N ASN A 10 48.42 -34.67 35.04
CA ASN A 10 47.67 -33.48 34.62
C ASN A 10 47.07 -33.58 33.22
N VAL A 11 47.75 -34.25 32.28
CA VAL A 11 47.23 -34.47 30.92
C VAL A 11 46.07 -35.47 30.94
N ILE A 12 46.20 -36.56 31.70
CA ILE A 12 45.13 -37.57 31.84
C ILE A 12 43.89 -36.96 32.50
N ASN A 13 44.05 -36.18 33.57
CA ASN A 13 42.92 -35.50 34.22
C ASN A 13 42.25 -34.47 33.30
N THR A 14 43.01 -33.76 32.47
CA THR A 14 42.46 -32.82 31.48
C THR A 14 41.66 -33.56 30.40
N ILE A 15 42.12 -34.73 29.95
CA ILE A 15 41.41 -35.55 28.97
C ILE A 15 40.13 -36.13 29.58
N LEU A 16 40.20 -36.67 30.81
CA LEU A 16 39.05 -37.22 31.52
C LEU A 16 37.97 -36.15 31.77
N ASN A 17 38.37 -34.93 32.16
CA ASN A 17 37.45 -33.82 32.34
C ASN A 17 36.76 -33.44 31.02
N ARG A 18 37.51 -33.32 29.91
CA ARG A 18 36.92 -33.06 28.59
C ARG A 18 35.98 -34.16 28.11
N VAL A 19 36.32 -35.42 28.37
CA VAL A 19 35.45 -36.56 28.02
C VAL A 19 34.18 -36.53 28.86
N SER A 20 34.28 -36.25 30.16
CA SER A 20 33.12 -36.11 31.05
C SER A 20 32.22 -34.96 30.64
N GLU A 21 32.77 -33.79 30.30
CA GLU A 21 32.02 -32.64 29.80
C GLU A 21 31.28 -32.96 28.50
N ASN A 22 31.93 -33.66 27.56
CA ASN A 22 31.30 -34.07 26.31
C ASN A 22 30.16 -35.07 26.53
N ILE A 23 30.30 -36.01 27.47
CA ILE A 23 29.24 -36.96 27.81
C ILE A 23 28.05 -36.24 28.45
N ASP A 24 28.28 -35.30 29.38
CA ASP A 24 27.22 -34.50 30.01
C ASP A 24 26.48 -33.64 28.96
N LEU A 25 27.20 -33.07 28.00
CA LEU A 25 26.61 -32.31 26.90
C LEU A 25 25.73 -33.19 26.00
N LEU A 26 26.17 -34.40 25.66
CA LEU A 26 25.38 -35.35 24.88
C LEU A 26 24.10 -35.78 25.60
N ILE A 27 24.18 -36.01 26.91
CA ILE A 27 23.00 -36.34 27.74
C ILE A 27 22.02 -35.17 27.75
N LYS A 28 22.49 -33.95 28.03
CA LYS A 28 21.66 -32.74 28.01
C LYS A 28 20.99 -32.52 26.66
N LEU A 29 21.73 -32.71 25.56
CA LEU A 29 21.18 -32.58 24.21
C LEU A 29 20.06 -33.59 23.95
N SER A 30 20.25 -34.85 24.36
CA SER A 30 19.24 -35.90 24.18
C SER A 30 17.94 -35.60 24.96
N VAL A 31 18.06 -35.10 26.20
CA VAL A 31 16.93 -34.70 27.03
C VAL A 31 16.22 -33.50 26.41
N MET A 32 16.98 -32.51 25.93
CA MET A 32 16.44 -31.32 25.29
C MET A 32 15.64 -31.65 24.01
N VAL A 33 16.13 -32.59 23.20
CA VAL A 33 15.41 -33.09 22.02
C VAL A 33 14.13 -33.80 22.43
N GLY A 34 14.15 -34.63 23.48
CA GLY A 34 12.96 -35.28 24.01
C GLY A 34 11.90 -34.27 24.48
N ILE A 35 12.31 -33.25 25.23
CA ILE A 35 11.43 -32.17 25.70
C ILE A 35 10.87 -31.36 24.52
N PHE A 36 11.68 -31.09 23.49
CA PHE A 36 11.23 -30.41 22.28
C PHE A 36 10.13 -31.19 21.54
N ILE A 37 10.29 -32.50 21.39
CA ILE A 37 9.28 -33.33 20.71
C ILE A 37 7.98 -33.34 21.52
N LEU A 38 8.05 -33.52 22.84
CA LEU A 38 6.88 -33.51 23.72
C LEU A 38 6.19 -32.13 23.70
N SER A 39 6.95 -31.04 23.78
CA SER A 39 6.39 -29.69 23.74
C SER A 39 5.78 -29.35 22.38
N ALA A 40 6.33 -29.85 21.27
CA ALA A 40 5.76 -29.69 19.94
C ALA A 40 4.42 -30.44 19.79
N ILE A 41 4.30 -31.65 20.33
CA ILE A 41 3.04 -32.42 20.31
C ILE A 41 1.98 -31.70 21.14
N ILE A 42 2.32 -31.28 22.36
CA ILE A 42 1.42 -30.53 23.24
C ILE A 42 1.04 -29.20 22.58
N GLY A 43 2.01 -28.48 22.03
CA GLY A 43 1.81 -27.22 21.34
C GLY A 43 0.88 -27.36 20.13
N TYR A 44 1.02 -28.41 19.33
CA TYR A 44 0.13 -28.70 18.22
C TYR A 44 -1.30 -28.99 18.70
N MET A 45 -1.47 -29.80 19.75
CA MET A 45 -2.79 -30.09 20.32
C MET A 45 -3.48 -28.82 20.83
N VAL A 46 -2.79 -28.02 21.64
CA VAL A 46 -3.33 -26.78 22.21
C VAL A 46 -3.61 -25.76 21.10
N GLY A 47 -2.71 -25.62 20.14
CA GLY A 47 -2.88 -24.74 18.98
C GLY A 47 -4.05 -25.17 18.07
N TYR A 48 -4.24 -26.48 17.88
CA TYR A 48 -5.39 -27.01 17.15
C TYR A 48 -6.70 -26.62 17.83
N ILE A 49 -6.81 -26.81 19.15
CA ILE A 49 -8.00 -26.40 19.92
C ILE A 49 -8.25 -24.89 19.76
N ALA A 50 -7.20 -24.07 19.92
CA ALA A 50 -7.30 -22.63 19.75
C ALA A 50 -7.81 -22.23 18.35
N SER A 51 -7.26 -22.86 17.29
CA SER A 51 -7.68 -22.59 15.91
C SER A 51 -9.15 -22.95 15.65
N VAL A 52 -9.63 -24.05 16.22
CA VAL A 52 -11.03 -24.49 16.11
C VAL A 52 -11.95 -23.51 16.82
N ILE A 53 -11.58 -23.06 18.02
CA ILE A 53 -12.34 -22.06 18.78
C ILE A 53 -12.40 -20.75 17.98
N LEU A 54 -11.26 -20.26 17.49
CA LEU A 54 -11.18 -19.01 16.72
C LEU A 54 -12.07 -19.07 15.47
N ARG A 55 -11.99 -20.17 14.70
CA ARG A 55 -12.84 -20.38 13.53
C ARG A 55 -14.32 -20.33 13.89
N ARG A 56 -14.74 -21.02 14.96
CA ARG A 56 -16.15 -21.02 15.41
C ARG A 56 -16.63 -19.64 15.84
N LEU A 57 -15.77 -18.84 16.48
CA LEU A 57 -16.11 -17.49 16.91
C LEU A 57 -16.25 -16.52 15.73
N LEU A 58 -15.33 -16.57 14.76
CA LEU A 58 -15.32 -15.64 13.63
C LEU A 58 -16.30 -16.01 12.51
N LEU A 59 -16.66 -17.29 12.35
CA LEU A 59 -17.70 -17.73 11.39
C LEU A 59 -19.12 -17.65 11.95
N ARG A 60 -19.35 -16.93 13.06
CA ARG A 60 -20.71 -16.66 13.53
C ARG A 60 -21.49 -15.88 12.46
N GLU A 61 -22.72 -16.29 12.22
CA GLU A 61 -23.62 -15.66 11.21
C GLU A 61 -23.71 -14.15 11.39
N LYS A 62 -23.95 -13.69 12.63
CA LYS A 62 -24.03 -12.27 12.97
C LYS A 62 -22.77 -11.48 12.56
N VAL A 63 -21.57 -12.06 12.70
CA VAL A 63 -20.31 -11.40 12.31
C VAL A 63 -20.23 -11.30 10.79
N GLN A 64 -20.52 -12.41 10.10
CA GLN A 64 -20.50 -12.46 8.64
C GLN A 64 -21.53 -11.50 8.03
N GLU A 65 -22.75 -11.46 8.56
CA GLU A 65 -23.80 -10.54 8.12
C GLU A 65 -23.39 -9.08 8.28
N VAL A 66 -22.86 -8.69 9.44
CA VAL A 66 -22.43 -7.31 9.69
C VAL A 66 -21.33 -6.92 8.71
N LEU A 67 -20.28 -7.74 8.57
CA LEU A 67 -19.15 -7.41 7.69
C LEU A 67 -19.55 -7.32 6.22
N ILE A 68 -20.45 -8.19 5.75
CA ILE A 68 -20.97 -8.14 4.38
C ILE A 68 -21.90 -6.94 4.20
N LYS A 69 -22.80 -6.69 5.16
CA LYS A 69 -23.75 -5.57 5.13
C LYS A 69 -23.04 -4.23 5.00
N TYR A 70 -21.91 -4.05 5.68
CA TYR A 70 -21.12 -2.82 5.58
C TYR A 70 -20.11 -2.81 4.43
N GLY A 71 -20.03 -3.88 3.61
CA GLY A 71 -19.11 -3.94 2.47
C GLY A 71 -17.64 -4.16 2.84
N ALA A 72 -17.36 -4.58 4.08
CA ALA A 72 -16.02 -4.84 4.58
C ALA A 72 -15.34 -6.01 3.85
N THR A 73 -16.11 -7.03 3.45
CA THR A 73 -15.61 -8.24 2.77
C THR A 73 -16.75 -8.98 2.07
N THR A 74 -16.41 -9.99 1.26
CA THR A 74 -17.38 -10.95 0.69
C THR A 74 -17.42 -12.23 1.52
N SER A 75 -18.48 -13.04 1.37
CA SER A 75 -18.61 -14.31 2.11
C SER A 75 -17.42 -15.25 1.89
N ASN A 76 -16.94 -15.35 0.65
CA ASN A 76 -15.80 -16.18 0.29
C ASN A 76 -14.49 -15.62 0.88
N LEU A 77 -14.27 -14.30 0.76
CA LEU A 77 -13.06 -13.67 1.31
C LEU A 77 -13.04 -13.75 2.84
N TRP A 78 -14.17 -13.57 3.52
CA TRP A 78 -14.25 -13.73 4.97
C TRP A 78 -13.87 -15.14 5.41
N LYS A 79 -14.43 -16.18 4.76
CA LYS A 79 -14.08 -17.58 5.05
C LYS A 79 -12.58 -17.83 4.87
N SER A 80 -11.98 -17.28 3.82
CA SER A 80 -10.53 -17.39 3.59
C SER A 80 -9.72 -16.68 4.67
N ILE A 81 -10.10 -15.46 5.05
CA ILE A 81 -9.47 -14.69 6.14
C ILE A 81 -9.53 -15.48 7.45
N VAL A 82 -10.70 -16.02 7.81
CA VAL A 82 -10.86 -16.78 9.05
C VAL A 82 -10.04 -18.07 9.01
N ASN A 83 -10.01 -18.78 7.89
CA ASN A 83 -9.18 -19.98 7.73
C ASN A 83 -7.70 -19.65 7.91
N PHE A 84 -7.23 -18.58 7.27
CA PHE A 84 -5.86 -18.13 7.39
C PHE A 84 -5.50 -17.75 8.83
N LEU A 85 -6.32 -16.91 9.49
CA LEU A 85 -6.14 -16.53 10.89
C LEU A 85 -6.14 -17.72 11.84
N SER A 86 -7.01 -18.70 11.59
CA SER A 86 -7.06 -19.94 12.39
C SER A 86 -5.75 -20.73 12.26
N THR A 87 -5.22 -20.89 11.05
CA THR A 87 -3.92 -21.53 10.82
C THR A 87 -2.77 -20.76 11.48
N CYS A 88 -2.76 -19.43 11.39
CA CYS A 88 -1.74 -18.62 12.05
C CYS A 88 -1.85 -18.71 13.59
N SER A 89 -3.06 -18.79 14.14
CA SER A 89 -3.26 -18.96 15.58
C SER A 89 -2.75 -20.31 16.08
N LEU A 90 -2.83 -21.38 15.28
CA LEU A 90 -2.24 -22.67 15.61
C LEU A 90 -0.72 -22.55 15.75
N LEU A 91 -0.06 -21.91 14.79
CA LEU A 91 1.39 -21.70 14.81
C LEU A 91 1.83 -20.83 15.99
N LEU A 92 1.07 -19.77 16.30
CA LEU A 92 1.35 -18.87 17.41
C LEU A 92 1.25 -19.59 18.77
N VAL A 93 0.17 -20.33 18.99
CA VAL A 93 -0.05 -21.04 20.25
C VAL A 93 0.95 -22.19 20.39
N GLY A 94 1.25 -22.89 19.29
CA GLY A 94 2.28 -23.93 19.28
C GLY A 94 3.66 -23.40 19.67
N SER A 95 4.08 -22.27 19.09
CA SER A 95 5.37 -21.64 19.45
C SER A 95 5.38 -21.11 20.88
N ALA A 96 4.26 -20.54 21.36
CA ALA A 96 4.13 -20.09 22.75
C ALA A 96 4.33 -21.23 23.76
N VAL A 97 3.74 -22.41 23.50
CA VAL A 97 3.85 -23.58 24.37
C VAL A 97 5.28 -24.12 24.40
N ILE A 98 5.94 -24.23 23.24
CA ILE A 98 7.34 -24.67 23.15
C ILE A 98 8.23 -23.71 23.96
N THR A 99 8.11 -22.41 23.70
CA THR A 99 8.90 -21.39 24.40
C THR A 99 8.62 -21.37 25.90
N GLY A 100 7.37 -21.49 26.33
CA GLY A 100 7.01 -21.56 27.75
C GLY A 100 7.63 -22.74 28.47
N ILE A 101 7.60 -23.94 27.87
CA ILE A 101 8.22 -25.15 28.45
C ILE A 101 9.74 -24.99 28.55
N PHE A 102 10.37 -24.39 27.53
CA PHE A 102 11.82 -24.15 27.52
C PHE A 102 12.27 -23.09 28.54
N ILE A 103 11.46 -22.05 28.76
CA ILE A 103 11.70 -21.07 29.83
C ILE A 103 11.61 -21.74 31.22
N LEU A 104 10.65 -22.65 31.43
CA LEU A 104 10.48 -23.34 32.72
C LEU A 104 11.69 -24.21 33.10
N ILE A 105 12.41 -24.75 32.10
CA ILE A 105 13.65 -25.50 32.33
C ILE A 105 14.90 -24.62 32.37
N GLY A 106 14.75 -23.29 32.28
CA GLY A 106 15.84 -22.32 32.37
C GLY A 106 16.55 -22.00 31.05
N GLU A 107 16.03 -22.46 29.91
CA GLU A 107 16.67 -22.36 28.60
C GLU A 107 15.83 -21.51 27.61
N PRO A 108 16.01 -20.18 27.54
CA PRO A 108 15.18 -19.28 26.74
C PRO A 108 15.51 -19.30 25.23
N ILE A 109 15.98 -20.43 24.70
CA ILE A 109 16.52 -20.57 23.33
C ILE A 109 15.48 -20.21 22.25
N PHE A 110 14.19 -20.47 22.52
CA PHE A 110 13.08 -20.23 21.57
C PHE A 110 12.38 -18.88 21.75
N ASN A 111 12.82 -18.03 22.69
CA ASN A 111 12.15 -16.76 22.96
C ASN A 111 12.11 -15.85 21.71
N GLU A 112 13.24 -15.71 21.02
CA GLU A 112 13.33 -14.89 19.81
C GLU A 112 12.43 -15.42 18.67
N VAL A 113 12.34 -16.75 18.53
CA VAL A 113 11.45 -17.40 17.55
C VAL A 113 9.99 -17.11 17.89
N PHE A 114 9.61 -17.19 19.16
CA PHE A 114 8.25 -16.86 19.58
C PHE A 114 7.91 -15.39 19.34
N LEU A 115 8.81 -14.47 19.70
CA LEU A 115 8.62 -13.03 19.45
C LEU A 115 8.45 -12.73 17.96
N PHE A 116 9.25 -13.37 17.10
CA PHE A 116 9.10 -13.26 15.65
C PHE A 116 7.72 -13.75 15.15
N VAL A 117 7.26 -14.91 15.63
CA VAL A 117 5.94 -15.45 15.27
C VAL A 117 4.80 -14.57 15.80
N TRP A 118 4.91 -14.09 17.05
CA TRP A 118 3.97 -13.16 17.68
C TRP A 118 3.83 -11.87 16.89
N ASN A 119 4.95 -11.25 16.53
CA ASN A 119 4.96 -10.00 15.76
C ASN A 119 4.38 -10.18 14.36
N THR A 120 4.69 -11.30 13.70
CA THR A 120 4.12 -11.64 12.38
C THR A 120 2.61 -11.84 12.46
N TYR A 121 2.13 -12.52 13.50
CA TYR A 121 0.70 -12.71 13.73
C TYR A 121 -0.04 -11.39 13.96
N LEU A 122 0.53 -10.50 14.79
CA LEU A 122 0.00 -9.16 15.01
C LEU A 122 -0.09 -8.35 13.71
N PHE A 123 0.98 -8.35 12.91
CA PHE A 123 0.99 -7.68 11.62
C PHE A 123 -0.14 -8.17 10.70
N ILE A 124 -0.34 -9.48 10.61
CA ILE A 124 -1.42 -10.09 9.83
C ILE A 124 -2.79 -9.61 10.32
N LEU A 125 -3.02 -9.60 11.64
CA LEU A 125 -4.28 -9.12 12.21
C LEU A 125 -4.56 -7.65 11.83
N PHE A 126 -3.54 -6.80 11.85
CA PHE A 126 -3.72 -5.37 11.51
C PHE A 126 -3.96 -5.13 10.04
N VAL A 127 -3.27 -5.86 9.16
CA VAL A 127 -3.56 -5.82 7.72
C VAL A 127 -5.01 -6.23 7.46
N ILE A 128 -5.50 -7.27 8.13
CA ILE A 128 -6.90 -7.71 8.01
C ILE A 128 -7.85 -6.63 8.53
N MET A 129 -7.59 -6.05 9.70
CA MET A 129 -8.43 -4.98 10.26
C MET A 129 -8.48 -3.76 9.35
N GLY A 130 -7.33 -3.29 8.85
CA GLY A 130 -7.27 -2.20 7.89
C GLY A 130 -8.03 -2.50 6.61
N TYR A 131 -7.94 -3.73 6.11
CA TYR A 131 -8.69 -4.16 4.93
C TYR A 131 -10.20 -4.07 5.18
N LEU A 132 -10.67 -4.59 6.31
CA LEU A 132 -12.10 -4.56 6.67
C LEU A 132 -12.61 -3.12 6.79
N ILE A 133 -11.89 -2.26 7.52
CA ILE A 133 -12.25 -0.85 7.72
C ILE A 133 -12.31 -0.12 6.38
N SER A 134 -11.32 -0.34 5.51
CA SER A 134 -11.29 0.26 4.17
C SER A 134 -12.48 -0.14 3.30
N GLY A 135 -12.94 -1.39 3.42
CA GLY A 135 -14.12 -1.88 2.71
C GLY A 135 -15.39 -1.14 3.15
N VAL A 136 -15.52 -0.87 4.45
CA VAL A 136 -16.63 -0.07 4.99
C VAL A 136 -16.61 1.35 4.42
N SER A 137 -15.44 2.00 4.43
CA SER A 137 -15.29 3.35 3.84
C SER A 137 -15.58 3.36 2.34
N CYS A 138 -15.16 2.33 1.61
CA CYS A 138 -15.46 2.19 0.18
C CYS A 138 -16.96 2.18 -0.08
N LYS A 139 -17.72 1.39 0.69
CA LYS A 139 -19.18 1.33 0.58
C LYS A 139 -19.81 2.67 0.91
N PHE A 140 -19.40 3.28 2.03
CA PHE A 140 -19.91 4.59 2.45
C PHE A 140 -19.73 5.65 1.36
N VAL A 141 -18.55 5.73 0.74
CA VAL A 141 -18.28 6.68 -0.36
C VAL A 141 -19.18 6.39 -1.56
N LYS A 142 -19.38 5.13 -1.94
CA LYS A 142 -20.30 4.78 -3.04
C LYS A 142 -21.73 5.20 -2.73
N ASP A 143 -22.21 4.97 -1.51
CA ASP A 143 -23.56 5.33 -1.08
C ASP A 143 -23.77 6.85 -1.08
N VAL A 144 -22.75 7.63 -0.70
CA VAL A 144 -22.79 9.10 -0.76
C VAL A 144 -22.80 9.59 -2.21
N LEU A 145 -21.91 9.07 -3.07
CA LEU A 145 -21.81 9.49 -4.46
C LEU A 145 -23.06 9.10 -5.28
N SER A 146 -23.69 7.97 -4.96
CA SER A 146 -24.95 7.56 -5.59
C SER A 146 -26.12 8.43 -5.13
N SER A 147 -26.15 8.84 -3.86
CA SER A 147 -27.21 9.70 -3.30
C SER A 147 -27.30 11.08 -3.96
N ILE A 148 -26.20 11.60 -4.51
CA ILE A 148 -26.15 12.88 -5.20
C ILE A 148 -26.31 12.76 -6.73
N ASN A 149 -26.65 11.58 -7.26
CA ASN A 149 -26.72 11.28 -8.71
C ASN A 149 -25.45 11.68 -9.47
N PHE A 150 -24.28 11.54 -8.83
CA PHE A 150 -22.99 11.99 -9.36
C PHE A 150 -22.70 11.44 -10.77
N GLU A 151 -23.08 10.20 -11.02
CA GLU A 151 -22.89 9.55 -12.32
C GLU A 151 -23.78 10.12 -13.42
N GLU A 152 -25.01 10.49 -13.10
CA GLU A 152 -25.93 11.10 -14.08
C GLU A 152 -25.42 12.48 -14.51
N GLU A 153 -24.87 13.24 -13.57
CA GLU A 153 -24.26 14.53 -13.87
C GLU A 153 -23.03 14.38 -14.76
N LEU A 154 -22.17 13.38 -14.48
CA LEU A 154 -20.97 13.12 -15.28
C LEU A 154 -21.28 12.58 -16.69
N LYS A 155 -22.37 11.82 -16.85
CA LYS A 155 -22.84 11.38 -18.17
C LYS A 155 -23.22 12.56 -19.08
N LYS A 156 -23.75 13.66 -18.52
CA LYS A 156 -24.06 14.89 -19.30
C LYS A 156 -22.82 15.50 -19.95
N TYR A 157 -21.65 15.33 -19.32
CA TYR A 157 -20.38 15.85 -19.82
C TYR A 157 -19.58 14.84 -20.66
N LYS A 158 -20.13 13.65 -20.96
CA LYS A 158 -19.45 12.53 -21.66
C LYS A 158 -18.13 12.08 -21.02
N VAL A 159 -17.87 12.45 -19.77
CA VAL A 159 -16.62 12.13 -19.06
C VAL A 159 -16.54 10.63 -18.75
N SER A 160 -17.68 9.94 -18.65
CA SER A 160 -17.74 8.50 -18.42
C SER A 160 -17.17 7.65 -19.57
N GLU A 161 -17.17 8.16 -20.80
CA GLU A 161 -16.62 7.44 -21.97
C GLU A 161 -15.09 7.36 -21.92
N SER A 162 -14.44 8.32 -21.26
CA SER A 162 -12.98 8.38 -21.11
C SER A 162 -12.40 7.32 -20.16
N PHE A 163 -13.24 6.67 -19.34
CA PHE A 163 -12.82 5.66 -18.35
C PHE A 163 -13.24 4.23 -18.72
N GLY A 164 -13.46 3.95 -20.01
CA GLY A 164 -13.73 2.59 -20.50
C GLY A 164 -15.04 1.97 -19.98
N GLY A 165 -16.03 2.81 -19.65
CA GLY A 165 -17.33 2.36 -19.14
C GLY A 165 -17.37 2.03 -17.64
N ILE A 166 -16.26 2.22 -16.91
CA ILE A 166 -16.23 2.06 -15.45
C ILE A 166 -16.85 3.32 -14.81
N PRO A 167 -17.80 3.17 -13.87
CA PRO A 167 -18.38 4.32 -13.21
C PRO A 167 -17.34 5.06 -12.36
N ILE A 168 -17.25 6.38 -12.53
CA ILE A 168 -16.26 7.22 -11.83
C ILE A 168 -16.43 7.14 -10.31
N SER A 169 -17.66 6.95 -9.83
CA SER A 169 -17.94 6.69 -8.41
C SER A 169 -17.17 5.48 -7.87
N THR A 170 -17.04 4.43 -8.68
CA THR A 170 -16.32 3.19 -8.33
C THR A 170 -14.82 3.41 -8.33
N ILE A 171 -14.30 4.22 -9.25
CA ILE A 171 -12.89 4.61 -9.27
C ILE A 171 -12.56 5.40 -8.00
N ILE A 172 -13.33 6.45 -7.70
CA ILE A 172 -13.16 7.28 -6.49
C ILE A 172 -13.26 6.42 -5.23
N ALA A 173 -14.28 5.58 -5.12
CA ALA A 173 -14.44 4.72 -3.95
C ALA A 173 -13.31 3.69 -3.81
N THR A 174 -12.75 3.20 -4.92
CA THR A 174 -11.60 2.26 -4.89
C THR A 174 -10.33 2.97 -4.46
N VAL A 175 -10.12 4.20 -4.92
CA VAL A 175 -9.00 5.06 -4.51
C VAL A 175 -9.11 5.39 -3.03
N VAL A 176 -10.29 5.79 -2.55
CA VAL A 176 -10.52 6.03 -1.11
C VAL A 176 -10.33 4.75 -0.30
N LYS A 177 -10.77 3.58 -0.81
CA LYS A 177 -10.52 2.29 -0.15
C LYS A 177 -9.02 2.08 0.08
N TRP A 178 -8.21 2.18 -0.96
CA TRP A 178 -6.76 2.00 -0.83
C TRP A 178 -6.12 3.02 0.10
N TYR A 179 -6.58 4.27 0.05
CA TYR A 179 -6.10 5.33 0.94
C TYR A 179 -6.40 5.05 2.41
N VAL A 180 -7.67 4.74 2.74
CA VAL A 180 -8.09 4.41 4.11
C VAL A 180 -7.39 3.15 4.60
N PHE A 181 -7.26 2.11 3.75
CA PHE A 181 -6.56 0.88 4.09
C PHE A 181 -5.16 1.17 4.64
N VAL A 182 -4.39 1.96 3.90
CA VAL A 182 -3.01 2.27 4.25
C VAL A 182 -2.95 3.10 5.52
N ILE A 183 -3.73 4.19 5.62
CA ILE A 183 -3.70 5.06 6.80
C ILE A 183 -4.00 4.27 8.05
N VAL A 184 -5.03 3.43 7.99
CA VAL A 184 -5.46 2.61 9.13
C VAL A 184 -4.36 1.61 9.50
N VAL A 185 -3.80 0.88 8.55
CA VAL A 185 -2.70 -0.07 8.82
C VAL A 185 -1.50 0.64 9.44
N THR A 186 -1.09 1.78 8.88
CA THR A 186 0.07 2.52 9.40
C THR A 186 -0.20 3.11 10.78
N PHE A 187 -1.36 3.73 11.00
CA PHE A 187 -1.74 4.28 12.30
C PHE A 187 -1.72 3.22 13.39
N ILE A 188 -2.34 2.05 13.12
CA ILE A 188 -2.39 0.95 14.10
C ILE A 188 -0.97 0.46 14.44
N ILE A 189 -0.08 0.34 13.45
CA ILE A 189 1.28 -0.16 13.67
C ILE A 189 2.14 0.85 14.42
N LEU A 190 1.98 2.16 14.15
CA LEU A 190 2.67 3.23 14.88
C LEU A 190 2.26 3.26 16.36
N GLU A 191 0.97 3.20 16.67
CA GLU A 191 0.49 3.21 18.06
C GLU A 191 0.96 1.98 18.85
N ILE A 192 1.09 0.84 18.20
CA ILE A 192 1.50 -0.40 18.90
C ILE A 192 3.02 -0.49 19.06
N THR A 193 3.78 0.14 18.16
CA THR A 193 5.24 0.30 18.32
C THR A 193 5.58 1.31 19.41
N THR A 194 4.77 2.34 19.62
CA THR A 194 4.96 3.31 20.72
C THR A 194 4.51 2.76 22.09
N MET A 195 3.49 1.88 22.14
CA MET A 195 2.94 1.34 23.39
C MET A 195 3.64 0.10 23.98
N GLY A 196 4.77 -0.35 23.42
CA GLY A 196 5.72 -1.21 24.16
C GLY A 196 5.75 -2.71 23.84
N SER A 197 5.06 -3.21 22.82
CA SER A 197 5.21 -4.61 22.37
C SER A 197 6.19 -4.78 21.20
N LEU A 198 6.50 -3.72 20.46
CA LEU A 198 7.35 -3.74 19.25
C LEU A 198 8.51 -2.73 19.39
N ALA A 199 9.02 -2.54 20.62
CA ALA A 199 9.87 -1.42 21.02
C ALA A 199 11.22 -1.28 20.28
N ASP A 200 11.57 -2.22 19.39
CA ASP A 200 12.74 -2.04 18.54
C ASP A 200 12.40 -1.15 17.33
N LYS A 201 12.60 0.15 17.51
CA LYS A 201 12.49 1.19 16.46
C LYS A 201 13.40 0.94 15.26
N ASN A 202 14.38 0.03 15.36
CA ASN A 202 15.26 -0.34 14.27
C ASN A 202 14.67 -1.42 13.34
N PHE A 203 13.49 -1.94 13.66
CA PHE A 203 12.88 -2.98 12.86
C PHE A 203 12.49 -2.43 11.47
N VAL A 204 12.89 -3.15 10.41
CA VAL A 204 12.72 -2.75 9.01
C VAL A 204 11.25 -2.42 8.68
N LEU A 205 10.30 -3.08 9.34
CA LEU A 205 8.87 -2.83 9.17
C LEU A 205 8.45 -1.42 9.60
N TYR A 206 8.96 -0.91 10.73
CA TYR A 206 8.66 0.46 11.18
C TYR A 206 9.11 1.48 10.15
N ARG A 207 10.32 1.30 9.58
CA ARG A 207 10.86 2.17 8.54
C ARG A 207 10.03 2.11 7.24
N ILE A 208 9.65 0.91 6.79
CA ILE A 208 8.81 0.73 5.60
C ILE A 208 7.42 1.36 5.83
N MET A 209 6.83 1.17 7.01
CA MET A 209 5.51 1.72 7.34
C MET A 209 5.54 3.25 7.41
N ASN A 210 6.59 3.85 7.99
CA ASN A 210 6.75 5.30 8.03
C ASN A 210 6.94 5.89 6.61
N LEU A 211 7.68 5.20 5.74
CA LEU A 211 7.77 5.59 4.31
C LEU A 211 6.41 5.51 3.62
N LEU A 212 5.60 4.48 3.91
CA LEU A 212 4.25 4.32 3.36
C LEU A 212 3.28 5.39 3.89
N TYR A 213 3.43 5.81 5.15
CA TYR A 213 2.65 6.90 5.76
C TYR A 213 2.79 8.20 4.97
N ASP A 214 4.02 8.59 4.63
CA ASP A 214 4.29 9.83 3.90
C ASP A 214 3.98 9.70 2.40
N TYR A 215 4.25 8.52 1.81
CA TYR A 215 4.09 8.31 0.37
C TYR A 215 2.62 8.33 -0.07
N ILE A 216 1.72 7.74 0.72
CA ILE A 216 0.39 7.37 0.22
C ILE A 216 -0.59 8.55 0.15
N PRO A 217 -0.63 9.49 1.11
CA PRO A 217 -1.35 10.76 0.94
C PRO A 217 -0.85 11.54 -0.26
N ASN A 218 0.47 11.57 -0.48
CA ASN A 218 1.04 12.22 -1.65
C ASN A 218 0.61 11.52 -2.94
N ALA A 219 0.73 10.19 -3.04
CA ALA A 219 0.32 9.44 -4.22
C ALA A 219 -1.17 9.62 -4.55
N LEU A 220 -2.03 9.75 -3.54
CA LEU A 220 -3.44 10.08 -3.71
C LEU A 220 -3.62 11.47 -4.35
N LEU A 221 -2.91 12.49 -3.87
CA LEU A 221 -2.93 13.82 -4.47
C LEU A 221 -2.50 13.75 -5.95
N GLY A 222 -1.47 12.96 -6.26
CA GLY A 222 -1.03 12.72 -7.65
C GLY A 222 -2.14 12.12 -8.52
N PHE A 223 -2.87 11.13 -8.00
CA PHE A 223 -4.01 10.53 -8.70
C PHE A 223 -5.15 11.54 -8.93
N VAL A 224 -5.44 12.38 -7.93
CA VAL A 224 -6.44 13.46 -8.06
C VAL A 224 -6.04 14.46 -9.13
N VAL A 225 -4.78 14.90 -9.14
CA VAL A 225 -4.23 15.79 -10.17
C VAL A 225 -4.39 15.19 -11.56
N LEU A 226 -3.99 13.93 -11.77
CA LEU A 226 -4.17 13.22 -13.05
C LEU A 226 -5.64 13.18 -13.49
N SER A 227 -6.53 12.85 -12.56
CA SER A 227 -7.97 12.74 -12.84
C SER A 227 -8.54 14.07 -13.29
N ILE A 228 -8.22 15.17 -12.57
CA ILE A 228 -8.66 16.52 -12.92
C ILE A 228 -8.13 16.93 -14.29
N SER A 229 -6.87 16.62 -14.61
CA SER A 229 -6.28 16.94 -15.90
C SER A 229 -6.93 16.19 -17.06
N LEU A 230 -7.25 14.91 -16.90
CA LEU A 230 -7.97 14.14 -17.92
C LEU A 230 -9.39 14.68 -18.16
N ILE A 231 -10.10 15.02 -17.09
CA ILE A 231 -11.43 15.64 -17.19
C ILE A 231 -11.33 16.98 -17.91
N SER A 232 -10.35 17.80 -17.53
CA SER A 232 -10.12 19.12 -18.13
C SER A 232 -9.76 19.02 -19.62
N ALA A 233 -8.89 18.07 -19.98
CA ALA A 233 -8.49 17.83 -21.36
C ALA A 233 -9.70 17.50 -22.25
N ASN A 234 -10.51 16.52 -21.83
CA ASN A 234 -11.71 16.13 -22.55
C ASN A 234 -12.75 17.26 -22.62
N PHE A 235 -12.95 18.00 -21.52
CA PHE A 235 -13.89 19.12 -21.48
C PHE A 235 -13.50 20.22 -22.48
N VAL A 236 -12.23 20.65 -22.46
CA VAL A 236 -11.71 21.69 -23.35
C VAL A 236 -11.72 21.21 -24.80
N GLY A 237 -11.26 19.98 -25.05
CA GLY A 237 -11.24 19.39 -26.40
C GLY A 237 -12.62 19.29 -27.02
N ASN A 238 -13.61 18.79 -26.28
CA ASN A 238 -15.00 18.72 -26.74
C ASN A 238 -15.58 20.11 -27.00
N LYS A 239 -15.22 21.11 -26.19
CA LYS A 239 -15.64 22.50 -26.42
C LYS A 239 -15.06 23.04 -27.71
N ILE A 240 -13.78 22.79 -28.01
CA ILE A 240 -13.13 23.22 -29.26
C ILE A 240 -13.79 22.56 -30.48
N LYS A 241 -14.05 21.24 -30.42
CA LYS A 241 -14.73 20.49 -31.49
C LYS A 241 -16.14 21.04 -31.78
N SER A 242 -16.81 21.62 -30.78
CA SER A 242 -18.18 22.17 -30.96
C SER A 242 -18.27 23.38 -31.89
N TYR A 243 -17.17 24.09 -32.15
CA TYR A 243 -17.16 25.29 -32.99
C TYR A 243 -17.17 25.02 -34.51
N LYS A 244 -17.15 23.74 -34.95
CA LYS A 244 -17.25 23.31 -36.37
C LYS A 244 -16.28 24.02 -37.34
N LEU A 245 -15.07 24.35 -36.89
CA LEU A 245 -14.02 24.87 -37.76
C LEU A 245 -13.36 23.72 -38.53
N VAL A 246 -12.84 23.99 -39.75
CA VAL A 246 -12.15 22.99 -40.61
C VAL A 246 -11.02 22.26 -39.88
N PHE A 247 -10.33 22.94 -38.96
CA PHE A 247 -9.22 22.39 -38.17
C PHE A 247 -9.56 22.16 -36.69
N SER A 248 -10.85 22.19 -36.31
CA SER A 248 -11.26 22.07 -34.91
C SER A 248 -10.82 20.76 -34.26
N ASP A 249 -10.87 19.64 -34.99
CA ASP A 249 -10.42 18.34 -34.49
C ASP A 249 -8.91 18.31 -34.21
N THR A 250 -8.09 18.84 -35.14
CA THR A 250 -6.63 18.89 -34.98
C THR A 250 -6.21 19.80 -33.83
N ILE A 251 -6.86 20.96 -33.69
CA ILE A 251 -6.60 21.90 -32.60
C ILE A 251 -7.02 21.30 -31.26
N ALA A 252 -8.19 20.65 -31.21
CA ALA A 252 -8.68 19.98 -30.00
C ALA A 252 -7.72 18.87 -29.56
N LEU A 253 -7.25 18.03 -30.48
CA LEU A 253 -6.28 16.98 -30.18
C LEU A 253 -4.96 17.55 -29.62
N GLY A 254 -4.45 18.64 -30.22
CA GLY A 254 -3.25 19.31 -29.72
C GLY A 254 -3.41 19.85 -28.29
N VAL A 255 -4.56 20.47 -28.00
CA VAL A 255 -4.87 21.01 -26.66
C VAL A 255 -5.11 19.89 -25.65
N GLU A 256 -5.81 18.83 -26.02
CA GLU A 256 -6.03 17.64 -25.19
C GLU A 256 -4.68 17.03 -24.77
N ILE A 257 -3.77 16.78 -25.73
CA ILE A 257 -2.43 16.24 -25.46
C ILE A 257 -1.64 17.16 -24.53
N ALA A 258 -1.69 18.47 -24.74
CA ALA A 258 -0.98 19.43 -23.89
C ALA A 258 -1.48 19.41 -22.43
N ILE A 259 -2.79 19.38 -22.22
CA ILE A 259 -3.38 19.36 -20.86
C ILE A 259 -3.07 18.03 -20.16
N ILE A 260 -3.15 16.90 -20.87
CA ILE A 260 -2.80 15.58 -20.32
C ILE A 260 -1.33 15.55 -19.92
N PHE A 261 -0.44 16.04 -20.78
CA PHE A 261 0.98 16.13 -20.49
C PHE A 261 1.25 16.93 -19.22
N PHE A 262 0.66 18.14 -19.09
CA PHE A 262 0.80 18.94 -17.87
C PHE A 262 0.29 18.21 -16.63
N GLY A 263 -0.85 17.53 -16.74
CA GLY A 263 -1.39 16.72 -15.66
C GLY A 263 -0.43 15.64 -15.20
N ILE A 264 0.20 14.95 -16.14
CA ILE A 264 1.24 13.95 -15.86
C ILE A 264 2.40 14.61 -15.12
N VAL A 265 2.99 15.67 -15.67
CA VAL A 265 4.13 16.39 -15.05
C VAL A 265 3.83 16.85 -13.63
N LEU A 266 2.65 17.44 -13.40
CA LEU A 266 2.22 17.91 -12.08
C LEU A 266 1.97 16.76 -11.09
N ALA A 267 1.59 15.58 -11.57
CA ALA A 267 1.34 14.42 -10.73
C ALA A 267 2.60 13.62 -10.38
N LEU A 268 3.65 13.66 -11.20
CA LEU A 268 4.89 12.90 -10.97
C LEU A 268 5.54 13.15 -9.57
N PRO A 269 5.65 14.39 -9.06
CA PRO A 269 6.21 14.67 -7.73
C PRO A 269 5.48 13.95 -6.60
N HIS A 270 4.16 13.82 -6.75
CA HIS A 270 3.30 13.16 -5.79
C HIS A 270 3.52 11.63 -5.75
N PHE A 271 4.05 11.03 -6.82
CA PHE A 271 4.45 9.62 -6.85
C PHE A 271 5.91 9.39 -6.45
N GLY A 272 6.57 10.38 -5.85
CA GLY A 272 7.96 10.29 -5.38
C GLY A 272 9.01 10.64 -6.45
N ILE A 273 8.59 11.04 -7.65
CA ILE A 273 9.51 11.48 -8.71
C ILE A 273 9.79 12.97 -8.52
N LYS A 274 10.80 13.30 -7.72
CA LYS A 274 11.10 14.69 -7.34
C LYS A 274 11.75 15.51 -8.46
N ASN A 275 12.42 14.86 -9.42
CA ASN A 275 13.22 15.54 -10.45
C ASN A 275 12.46 15.62 -11.78
N VAL A 276 11.32 16.32 -11.79
CA VAL A 276 10.51 16.55 -13.01
C VAL A 276 10.98 17.72 -13.86
N GLN A 277 11.97 18.48 -13.40
CA GLN A 277 12.47 19.70 -14.05
C GLN A 277 12.85 19.50 -15.52
N ILE A 278 13.46 18.37 -15.86
CA ILE A 278 13.84 18.08 -17.26
C ILE A 278 12.60 18.00 -18.15
N LEU A 279 11.54 17.37 -17.65
CA LEU A 279 10.28 17.21 -18.37
C LEU A 279 9.55 18.56 -18.48
N GLU A 280 9.54 19.35 -17.40
CA GLU A 280 9.02 20.72 -17.38
C GLU A 280 9.72 21.61 -18.42
N TYR A 281 11.06 21.66 -18.41
CA TYR A 281 11.83 22.51 -19.32
C TYR A 281 11.77 22.05 -20.77
N SER A 282 11.81 20.75 -21.02
CA SER A 282 11.70 20.20 -22.38
C SER A 282 10.35 20.55 -22.99
N PHE A 283 9.27 20.47 -22.22
CA PHE A 283 7.95 20.86 -22.67
C PHE A 283 7.81 22.38 -22.82
N LEU A 284 8.33 23.16 -21.88
CA LEU A 284 8.36 24.61 -21.97
C LEU A 284 9.05 25.07 -23.27
N LEU A 285 10.17 24.43 -23.65
CA LEU A 285 10.86 24.70 -24.90
C LEU A 285 10.03 24.29 -26.13
N LEU A 286 9.45 23.10 -26.13
CA LEU A 286 8.62 22.62 -27.25
C LEU A 286 7.38 23.49 -27.46
N MET A 287 6.58 23.71 -26.41
CA MET A 287 5.39 24.55 -26.48
C MET A 287 5.73 26.02 -26.70
N GLY A 288 6.80 26.52 -26.10
CA GLY A 288 7.31 27.86 -26.36
C GLY A 288 7.67 28.04 -27.84
N GLY A 289 8.35 27.06 -28.44
CA GLY A 289 8.68 27.05 -29.87
C GLY A 289 7.44 27.00 -30.77
N ILE A 290 6.49 26.10 -30.49
CA ILE A 290 5.23 25.99 -31.25
C ILE A 290 4.42 27.28 -31.14
N SER A 291 4.30 27.83 -29.93
CA SER A 291 3.58 29.08 -29.67
C SER A 291 4.22 30.26 -30.42
N LEU A 292 5.56 30.36 -30.41
CA LEU A 292 6.27 31.42 -31.12
C LEU A 292 6.11 31.29 -32.64
N GLY A 293 6.21 30.07 -33.18
CA GLY A 293 5.99 29.78 -34.59
C GLY A 293 4.57 30.14 -35.04
N LEU A 294 3.56 29.76 -34.27
CA LEU A 294 2.16 30.11 -34.52
C LEU A 294 1.93 31.62 -34.43
N ALA A 295 2.49 32.29 -33.42
CA ALA A 295 2.37 33.73 -33.26
C ALA A 295 2.92 34.49 -34.49
N ILE A 296 4.09 34.08 -34.99
CA ILE A 296 4.70 34.66 -36.20
C ILE A 296 3.86 34.35 -37.44
N ALA A 297 3.42 33.10 -37.62
CA ALA A 297 2.64 32.68 -38.77
C ALA A 297 1.29 33.42 -38.85
N ILE A 298 0.58 33.54 -37.72
CA ILE A 298 -0.70 34.27 -37.63
C ILE A 298 -0.47 35.77 -37.81
N GLY A 299 0.54 36.34 -37.14
CA GLY A 299 0.85 37.77 -37.22
C GLY A 299 1.19 38.21 -38.65
N LEU A 300 2.01 37.44 -39.37
CA LEU A 300 2.34 37.69 -40.76
C LEU A 300 1.15 37.39 -41.70
N GLY A 301 0.42 36.30 -41.47
CA GLY A 301 -0.72 35.89 -42.30
C GLY A 301 -1.90 36.86 -42.24
N LEU A 302 -2.15 37.50 -41.09
CA LEU A 302 -3.23 38.48 -40.93
C LEU A 302 -2.83 39.91 -41.31
N LYS A 303 -1.54 40.18 -41.59
CA LYS A 303 -1.00 41.52 -41.87
C LYS A 303 -1.83 42.28 -42.90
N GLU A 304 -2.13 41.66 -44.04
CA GLU A 304 -2.86 42.30 -45.13
C GLU A 304 -4.33 42.52 -44.81
N SER A 305 -4.97 41.55 -44.14
CA SER A 305 -6.37 41.64 -43.72
C SER A 305 -6.58 42.79 -42.73
N VAL A 306 -5.70 42.89 -41.72
CA VAL A 306 -5.70 43.99 -40.75
C VAL A 306 -5.42 45.32 -41.43
N ALA A 307 -4.44 45.38 -42.35
CA ALA A 307 -4.13 46.60 -43.09
C ALA A 307 -5.32 47.08 -43.94
N HIS A 308 -6.06 46.17 -44.57
CA HIS A 308 -7.23 46.52 -45.37
C HIS A 308 -8.37 47.09 -44.52
N ILE A 309 -8.68 46.43 -43.38
CA ILE A 309 -9.71 46.91 -42.45
C ILE A 309 -9.33 48.27 -41.87
N SER A 310 -8.07 48.45 -41.46
CA SER A 310 -7.58 49.71 -40.90
C SER A 310 -7.76 50.89 -41.86
N ARG A 311 -7.36 50.73 -43.13
CA ARG A 311 -7.56 51.77 -44.17
C ARG A 311 -9.03 52.09 -44.42
N LYS A 312 -9.94 51.12 -44.29
CA LYS A 312 -11.38 51.32 -44.46
C LYS A 312 -11.99 52.15 -43.33
N TYR A 313 -11.52 51.95 -42.10
CA TYR A 313 -11.93 52.76 -40.95
C TYR A 313 -11.29 54.15 -40.97
N GLU A 314 -10.04 54.28 -41.39
CA GLU A 314 -9.36 55.58 -41.55
C GLU A 314 -10.13 56.52 -42.51
N LYS A 315 -10.68 55.97 -43.59
CA LYS A 315 -11.54 56.70 -44.54
C LYS A 315 -12.93 57.07 -44.02
N LYS A 316 -13.37 56.53 -42.88
CA LYS A 316 -14.65 56.87 -42.24
C LYS A 316 -14.51 57.94 -41.15
N ILE A 317 -13.27 58.18 -40.69
CA ILE A 317 -12.95 59.14 -39.63
C ILE A 317 -12.50 60.49 -40.24
N LYS A 318 -12.04 60.49 -41.49
CA LYS A 318 -11.95 61.68 -42.35
C LYS A 318 -13.25 61.92 -43.09
#